data_AF-U6D9V7-F1
#
_entry.id   AF-U6D9V7-F1
#
_cell.length_a   1.000
_cell.length_b   1.000
_cell.length_c   1.000
_cell.angle_alpha   90.00
_cell.angle_beta   90.00
_cell.angle_gamma   90.00
#
_symmetry.space_group_name_H-M   'P 1'
#
loop_
_entity.id
_entity.type
_entity.pdbx_description
1 polymer ?
#
loop_
_entity_poly.entity_id
_entity_poly.type
_entity_poly.pdbx_seq_one_letter_code
_entity_poly.pdbx_strand_id
1 'polypeptide(L)'
;RCGHPVDPVLLKVLRLAQLIIEYLLHCQDCLSTSVAQLEARLQASLGQQQRGQQELGRQADELRGVREESRRRRKMIGTLQQLLLQTGAHSYHACHLCDKTFMNATFLRGHIQRRHTGTAEGEKQKKQEQPVEEVLEELRAKLKWTQGELEAQREAERQRQLQEAEITRQKEIEAKKEFDEWKEKERAKLYEEIDKLRKLFWDEFKSVASHNSALEEKLQVLQSHSVVESNLGSLRDEESEERLRQTQELQVLREKMDIQKAEWKRKMKELQGKHAAQKQELQEQNEMLRASLSQDQRKAAARSQRQISALRAQLQEQARLIASQEEMIQTMSLRKKEGTCEGLKAVVTEEDSSEEDLEDSRDGQQNVLAALRRNPTLLKQFRPILEDTLEEKLESMGIKRDAKGISIQTLRHLESLLRTQREQKARRFSEFLSLREKLVKEATSRVKEGQRKR
;
A
#
# COMPACT_ATOMS: atom_id res chain seq x y z
N ARG A 1 66.50 -34.90 -35.19
CA ARG A 1 65.32 -34.18 -35.73
C ARG A 1 64.43 -35.21 -36.42
N CYS A 2 63.44 -35.76 -35.72
CA CYS A 2 62.57 -36.81 -36.26
C CYS A 2 61.38 -36.13 -36.95
N GLY A 3 61.47 -35.93 -38.26
CA GLY A 3 60.43 -35.33 -39.10
C GLY A 3 59.62 -36.38 -39.87
N HIS A 4 58.97 -37.31 -39.16
CA HIS A 4 57.99 -38.20 -39.81
C HIS A 4 56.62 -37.51 -39.79
N PRO A 5 55.92 -37.39 -40.93
CA PRO A 5 54.58 -36.82 -40.96
C PRO A 5 53.64 -37.73 -40.14
N VAL A 6 52.95 -37.14 -39.17
CA VAL A 6 51.97 -37.84 -38.35
C VAL A 6 50.84 -38.35 -39.25
N ASP A 7 50.45 -39.61 -39.08
CA ASP A 7 49.38 -40.23 -39.85
C ASP A 7 48.09 -39.37 -39.79
N PRO A 8 47.57 -38.89 -40.93
CA PRO A 8 46.33 -38.11 -40.99
C PRO A 8 45.12 -38.82 -40.37
N VAL A 9 45.08 -40.15 -40.38
CA VAL A 9 44.00 -40.93 -39.76
C VAL A 9 44.06 -40.80 -38.24
N LEU A 10 45.26 -40.90 -37.65
CA LEU A 10 45.47 -40.72 -36.21
C LEU A 10 45.08 -39.31 -35.75
N LEU A 11 45.41 -38.27 -36.54
CA LEU A 11 44.99 -36.89 -36.25
C LEU A 11 43.46 -36.73 -36.28
N LYS A 12 42.77 -37.37 -37.22
CA LYS A 12 41.30 -37.36 -37.28
C LYS A 12 40.69 -38.07 -36.07
N VAL A 13 41.24 -39.21 -35.65
CA VAL A 13 40.78 -39.94 -34.46
C VAL A 13 40.98 -39.10 -33.20
N LEU A 14 42.14 -38.46 -33.04
CA LEU A 14 42.41 -37.55 -31.92
C LEU A 14 41.45 -36.34 -31.92
N ARG A 15 41.17 -35.78 -33.09
CA ARG A 15 40.21 -34.67 -33.22
C ARG A 15 38.79 -35.11 -32.89
N LEU A 16 38.39 -36.32 -33.30
CA LEU A 16 37.09 -36.90 -32.98
C LEU A 16 36.99 -37.16 -31.47
N ALA A 17 38.03 -37.72 -30.85
CA ALA A 17 38.10 -37.96 -29.42
C ALA A 17 38.00 -36.65 -28.63
N GLN A 18 38.69 -35.58 -29.09
CA GLN A 18 38.58 -34.24 -28.51
C GLN A 18 37.13 -33.73 -28.55
N LEU A 19 36.47 -33.81 -29.71
CA LEU A 19 35.08 -33.37 -29.87
C LEU A 19 34.11 -34.18 -29.01
N ILE A 20 34.34 -35.50 -28.87
CA ILE A 20 33.53 -36.37 -28.00
C ILE A 20 33.71 -35.97 -26.53
N ILE A 21 34.94 -35.68 -26.08
CA ILE A 21 35.20 -35.22 -24.72
C ILE A 21 34.53 -33.86 -24.47
N GLU A 22 34.69 -32.91 -25.40
CA GLU A 22 34.03 -31.59 -25.32
C GLU A 22 32.49 -31.73 -25.25
N TYR A 23 31.91 -32.62 -26.05
CA TYR A 23 30.47 -32.91 -26.00
C TYR A 23 30.04 -33.53 -24.68
N LEU A 24 30.80 -34.51 -24.15
CA LEU A 24 30.48 -35.14 -22.87
C LEU A 24 30.58 -34.17 -21.70
N LEU A 25 31.57 -33.27 -21.70
CA LEU A 25 31.70 -32.19 -20.72
C LEU A 25 30.52 -31.22 -20.82
N HIS A 26 30.13 -30.83 -22.03
CA HIS A 26 28.96 -29.98 -22.23
C HIS A 26 27.67 -30.65 -21.71
N CYS A 27 27.48 -31.94 -21.97
CA CYS A 27 26.35 -32.70 -21.44
C CYS A 27 26.40 -32.77 -19.90
N GLN A 28 27.57 -32.99 -19.31
CA GLN A 28 27.75 -33.01 -17.86
C GLN A 28 27.37 -31.65 -17.24
N ASP A 29 27.80 -30.54 -17.81
CA ASP A 29 27.48 -29.19 -17.33
C ASP A 29 25.98 -28.90 -17.47
N CYS A 30 25.37 -29.26 -18.59
CA CYS A 30 23.92 -29.10 -18.81
C CYS A 30 23.10 -29.91 -17.80
N LEU A 31 23.48 -31.16 -17.54
CA LEU A 31 22.81 -32.00 -16.56
C LEU A 31 23.03 -31.48 -15.13
N SER A 32 24.25 -31.05 -14.79
CA SER A 32 24.58 -30.53 -13.46
C SER A 32 23.83 -29.24 -13.15
N THR A 33 23.75 -28.32 -14.12
CA THR A 33 22.97 -27.08 -13.98
C THR A 33 21.47 -27.38 -13.84
N SER A 34 20.94 -28.32 -14.62
CA SER A 34 19.54 -28.76 -14.50
C SER A 34 19.24 -29.37 -13.13
N VAL A 35 20.13 -30.22 -12.60
CA VAL A 35 19.97 -30.81 -11.26
C VAL A 35 19.99 -29.72 -10.19
N ALA A 36 20.97 -28.81 -10.22
CA ALA A 36 21.06 -27.71 -9.27
C ALA A 36 19.81 -26.81 -9.29
N GLN A 37 19.24 -26.55 -10.47
CA GLN A 37 18.01 -25.78 -10.61
C GLN A 37 16.80 -26.52 -10.02
N LEU A 38 16.70 -27.83 -10.25
CA LEU A 38 15.62 -28.65 -9.69
C LEU A 38 15.73 -28.75 -8.16
N GLU A 39 16.93 -28.91 -7.62
CA GLU A 39 17.19 -28.91 -6.17
C GLU A 39 16.81 -27.57 -5.54
N ALA A 40 17.20 -26.44 -6.15
CA ALA A 40 16.83 -25.11 -5.67
C ALA A 40 15.31 -24.92 -5.67
N ARG A 41 14.61 -25.39 -6.70
CA ARG A 41 13.13 -25.35 -6.76
C ARG A 41 12.50 -26.23 -5.69
N LEU A 42 13.04 -27.42 -5.44
CA LEU A 42 12.57 -28.32 -4.39
C LEU A 42 12.74 -27.67 -3.01
N GLN A 43 13.90 -27.09 -2.71
CA GLN A 43 14.16 -26.40 -1.46
C GLN A 43 13.23 -25.20 -1.26
N ALA A 44 12.98 -24.40 -2.31
CA ALA A 44 12.02 -23.32 -2.25
C ALA A 44 10.60 -23.81 -1.95
N SER A 45 10.17 -24.89 -2.61
CA SER A 45 8.85 -25.50 -2.38
C SER A 45 8.71 -26.05 -0.96
N LEU A 46 9.74 -26.70 -0.42
CA LEU A 46 9.76 -27.20 0.96
C LEU A 46 9.67 -26.05 1.97
N GLY A 47 10.41 -24.95 1.74
CA GLY A 47 10.33 -23.75 2.57
C GLY A 47 8.93 -23.11 2.56
N GLN A 48 8.27 -23.05 1.39
CA GLN A 48 6.89 -22.58 1.29
C GLN A 48 5.91 -23.49 2.05
N GLN A 49 6.08 -24.81 1.91
CA GLN A 49 5.24 -25.80 2.58
C GLN A 49 5.38 -25.72 4.10
N GLN A 50 6.59 -25.53 4.63
CA GLN A 50 6.83 -25.36 6.07
C GLN A 50 6.18 -24.08 6.61
N ARG A 51 6.33 -22.95 5.91
CA ARG A 51 5.67 -21.69 6.27
C ARG A 51 4.14 -21.84 6.27
N GLY A 52 3.60 -22.50 5.25
CA GLY A 52 2.17 -22.81 5.18
C GLY A 52 1.69 -23.66 6.36
N GLN A 53 2.44 -24.67 6.77
CA GLN A 53 2.11 -25.48 7.95
C GLN A 53 2.14 -24.66 9.25
N GLN A 54 3.10 -23.75 9.41
CA GLN A 54 3.16 -22.85 10.58
C GLN A 54 1.96 -21.90 10.64
N GLU A 55 1.59 -21.29 9.51
CA GLU A 55 0.43 -20.40 9.43
C GLU A 55 -0.88 -21.15 9.73
N LEU A 56 -1.03 -22.37 9.20
CA LEU A 56 -2.17 -23.23 9.50
C LEU A 56 -2.23 -23.60 11.00
N GLY A 57 -1.08 -23.86 11.63
CA GLY A 57 -0.99 -24.06 13.07
C GLY A 57 -1.50 -22.84 13.84
N ARG A 58 -1.01 -21.64 13.49
CA ARG A 58 -1.43 -20.38 14.13
C ARG A 58 -2.93 -20.14 13.98
N GLN A 59 -3.48 -20.31 12.78
CA GLN A 59 -4.91 -20.15 12.53
C GLN A 59 -5.75 -21.17 13.32
N ALA A 60 -5.26 -22.41 13.46
CA ALA A 60 -5.94 -23.42 14.27
C ALA A 60 -5.95 -23.06 15.77
N ASP A 61 -4.86 -22.47 16.29
CA ASP A 61 -4.79 -21.94 17.66
C ASP A 61 -5.74 -20.75 17.88
N GLU A 62 -5.75 -19.80 16.96
CA GLU A 62 -6.67 -18.65 17.00
C GLU A 62 -8.14 -19.12 17.01
N LEU A 63 -8.50 -20.08 16.14
CA LEU A 63 -9.84 -20.66 16.11
C LEU A 63 -10.18 -21.41 17.40
N ARG A 64 -9.22 -22.09 18.03
CA ARG A 64 -9.42 -22.70 19.36
C ARG A 64 -9.73 -21.62 20.40
N GLY A 65 -8.95 -20.55 20.44
CA GLY A 65 -9.17 -19.41 21.35
C GLY A 65 -10.56 -18.80 21.18
N VAL A 66 -10.97 -18.49 19.95
CA VAL A 66 -12.30 -17.93 19.65
C VAL A 66 -13.43 -18.88 20.08
N ARG A 67 -13.28 -20.19 19.85
CA ARG A 67 -14.27 -21.20 20.28
C ARG A 67 -14.40 -21.25 21.80
N GLU A 68 -13.29 -21.17 22.52
CA GLU A 68 -13.30 -21.13 23.98
C GLU A 68 -13.96 -19.86 24.53
N GLU A 69 -13.64 -18.69 23.98
CA GLU A 69 -14.31 -17.44 24.33
C GLU A 69 -15.80 -17.50 24.07
N SER A 70 -16.18 -17.99 22.88
CA SER A 70 -17.58 -18.18 22.51
C SER A 70 -18.31 -19.10 23.49
N ARG A 71 -17.65 -20.19 23.94
CA ARG A 71 -18.17 -21.08 24.99
C ARG A 71 -18.32 -20.37 26.33
N ARG A 72 -17.35 -19.54 26.73
CA ARG A 72 -17.42 -18.73 27.97
C ARG A 72 -18.58 -17.73 27.91
N ARG A 73 -18.74 -17.01 26.79
CA ARG A 73 -19.85 -16.07 26.57
C ARG A 73 -21.20 -16.78 26.62
N ARG A 74 -21.35 -17.94 25.97
CA ARG A 74 -22.58 -18.75 26.05
C ARG A 74 -22.93 -19.16 27.49
N LYS A 75 -21.93 -19.59 28.28
CA LYS A 75 -22.15 -19.92 29.70
C LYS A 75 -22.64 -18.71 30.50
N MET A 76 -21.99 -17.56 30.33
CA MET A 76 -22.37 -16.31 31.01
C MET A 76 -23.78 -15.84 30.62
N ILE A 77 -24.14 -15.93 29.34
CA ILE A 77 -25.49 -15.63 28.87
C ILE A 77 -26.50 -16.60 29.50
N GLY A 78 -26.19 -17.90 29.54
CA GLY A 78 -27.05 -18.91 30.18
C GLY A 78 -27.27 -18.64 31.67
N THR A 79 -26.23 -18.26 32.41
CA THR A 79 -26.35 -17.89 33.83
C THR A 79 -27.18 -16.63 34.03
N LEU A 80 -27.00 -15.61 33.17
CA LEU A 80 -27.81 -14.38 33.23
C LEU A 80 -29.28 -14.66 32.92
N GLN A 81 -29.56 -15.47 31.89
CA GLN A 81 -30.91 -15.88 31.54
C GLN A 81 -31.57 -16.68 32.66
N GLN A 82 -30.84 -17.59 33.32
CA GLN A 82 -31.34 -18.31 34.50
C GLN A 82 -31.70 -17.36 35.65
N LEU A 83 -30.85 -16.36 35.93
CA LEU A 83 -31.12 -15.34 36.94
C LEU A 83 -32.38 -14.53 36.60
N LEU A 84 -32.53 -14.13 35.35
CA LEU A 84 -33.72 -13.41 34.86
C LEU A 84 -34.99 -14.26 35.00
N LEU A 85 -34.94 -15.56 34.69
CA LEU A 85 -36.07 -16.48 34.87
C LEU A 85 -36.44 -16.67 36.35
N GLN A 86 -35.45 -16.78 37.24
CA GLN A 86 -35.69 -16.85 38.69
C GLN A 86 -36.35 -15.58 39.23
N THR A 87 -36.02 -14.43 38.66
CA THR A 87 -36.65 -13.14 39.01
C THR A 87 -38.10 -13.05 38.48
N GLY A 88 -38.42 -13.75 37.39
CA GLY A 88 -39.76 -13.79 36.80
C GLY A 88 -40.75 -14.73 37.51
N ALA A 89 -40.29 -15.82 38.12
CA ALA A 89 -41.16 -16.85 38.70
C ALA A 89 -41.48 -16.67 40.21
N HIS A 90 -40.76 -15.80 40.92
CA HIS A 90 -40.97 -15.56 42.36
C HIS A 90 -41.26 -14.09 42.71
N SER A 91 -41.68 -13.27 41.75
CA SER A 91 -41.98 -11.84 41.94
C SER A 91 -43.39 -11.57 42.50
N TYR A 92 -44.02 -12.54 43.15
CA TYR A 92 -45.28 -12.31 43.86
C TYR A 92 -45.00 -12.01 45.34
N HIS A 93 -45.32 -10.80 45.75
CA HIS A 93 -45.18 -10.34 47.12
C HIS A 93 -46.51 -10.54 47.86
N ALA A 94 -46.57 -11.55 48.73
CA ALA A 94 -47.72 -11.83 49.57
C ALA A 94 -47.82 -10.85 50.74
N CYS A 95 -49.03 -10.40 51.06
CA CYS A 95 -49.27 -9.65 52.29
C CYS A 95 -49.26 -10.59 53.49
N HIS A 96 -48.57 -10.20 54.56
CA HIS A 96 -48.51 -11.01 55.79
C HIS A 96 -49.75 -10.79 56.68
N LEU A 97 -50.60 -9.83 56.33
CA LEU A 97 -51.74 -9.38 57.12
C LEU A 97 -53.09 -9.78 56.48
N CYS A 98 -53.07 -10.29 55.24
CA CYS A 98 -54.20 -10.91 54.56
C CYS A 98 -53.72 -11.74 53.36
N ASP A 99 -54.57 -12.61 52.80
CA ASP A 99 -54.19 -13.57 51.75
C ASP A 99 -53.99 -12.96 50.34
N LYS A 100 -53.76 -11.65 50.24
CA LYS A 100 -53.58 -10.97 48.95
C LYS A 100 -52.13 -11.01 48.49
N THR A 101 -51.91 -11.39 47.24
CA THR A 101 -50.61 -11.41 46.58
C THR A 101 -50.52 -10.32 45.51
N PHE A 102 -49.35 -9.69 45.40
CA PHE A 102 -49.13 -8.54 44.53
C PHE A 102 -47.93 -8.76 43.62
N MET A 103 -48.03 -8.38 42.35
CA MET A 103 -46.95 -8.58 41.35
C MET A 103 -45.71 -7.69 41.55
N ASN A 104 -45.77 -6.69 42.42
CA ASN A 104 -44.67 -5.76 42.65
C ASN A 104 -44.68 -5.31 44.12
N ALA A 105 -43.50 -5.23 44.75
CA ALA A 105 -43.31 -4.83 46.15
C ALA A 105 -43.90 -3.44 46.46
N THR A 106 -43.94 -2.54 45.47
CA THR A 106 -44.55 -1.20 45.62
C THR A 106 -46.07 -1.27 45.81
N PHE A 107 -46.75 -2.18 45.09
CA PHE A 107 -48.19 -2.39 45.27
C PHE A 107 -48.51 -3.06 46.59
N LEU A 108 -47.70 -4.02 47.04
CA LEU A 108 -47.82 -4.59 48.39
C LEU A 108 -47.66 -3.50 49.45
N ARG A 109 -46.62 -2.66 49.34
CA ARG A 109 -46.37 -1.56 50.29
C ARG A 109 -47.54 -0.58 50.33
N GLY A 110 -48.07 -0.18 49.18
CA GLY A 110 -49.24 0.69 49.10
C GLY A 110 -50.54 0.01 49.58
N HIS A 111 -50.64 -1.31 49.51
CA HIS A 111 -51.76 -2.07 50.08
C HIS A 111 -51.68 -2.10 51.60
N ILE A 112 -50.51 -2.43 52.17
CA ILE A 112 -50.23 -2.36 53.61
C ILE A 112 -50.55 -0.95 54.11
N GLN A 113 -50.07 0.07 53.40
CA GLN A 113 -50.25 1.47 53.80
C GLN A 113 -51.71 1.95 53.82
N ARG A 114 -52.55 1.42 52.92
CA ARG A 114 -53.96 1.88 52.80
C ARG A 114 -54.95 1.03 53.58
N ARG A 115 -54.63 -0.24 53.81
CA ARG A 115 -55.56 -1.22 54.39
C ARG A 115 -55.15 -1.74 55.76
N HIS A 116 -53.87 -1.60 56.12
CA HIS A 116 -53.32 -2.11 57.36
C HIS A 116 -52.67 -1.03 58.25
N THR A 117 -52.41 0.17 57.72
CA THR A 117 -51.88 1.30 58.54
C THR A 117 -52.97 2.05 59.29
N GLY A 118 -54.25 1.77 59.04
CA GLY A 118 -55.38 2.39 59.74
C GLY A 118 -55.67 1.87 61.16
N THR A 119 -54.85 0.98 61.71
CA THR A 119 -55.09 0.36 63.04
C THR A 119 -53.87 0.35 63.97
N ALA A 120 -52.79 1.04 63.63
CA ALA A 120 -51.60 1.11 64.47
C ALA A 120 -51.07 2.55 64.57
N GLU A 121 -51.90 3.46 65.07
CA GLU A 121 -51.35 4.64 65.75
C GLU A 121 -50.96 4.23 67.17
N GLY A 122 -49.66 4.28 67.46
CA GLY A 122 -49.13 4.07 68.79
C GLY A 122 -47.85 3.23 68.78
N GLU A 123 -46.73 3.95 68.90
CA GLU A 123 -45.44 3.51 69.47
C GLU A 123 -44.26 3.32 68.50
N LYS A 124 -43.37 4.33 68.56
CA LYS A 124 -41.90 4.25 68.45
C LYS A 124 -41.32 3.77 67.11
N GLN A 125 -41.26 4.67 66.14
CA GLN A 125 -40.22 4.66 65.10
C GLN A 125 -39.24 5.82 65.32
N LYS A 126 -38.31 5.63 66.26
CA LYS A 126 -37.06 6.38 66.40
C LYS A 126 -36.02 5.39 66.92
N LYS A 127 -35.45 4.54 66.04
CA LYS A 127 -34.20 3.77 66.29
C LYS A 127 -33.65 2.87 65.17
N GLN A 128 -34.04 3.02 63.89
CA GLN A 128 -33.50 2.17 62.80
C GLN A 128 -32.99 2.92 61.56
N GLU A 129 -32.76 4.23 61.64
CA GLU A 129 -32.19 4.99 60.50
C GLU A 129 -30.64 4.96 60.49
N GLN A 130 -29.99 4.94 61.67
CA GLN A 130 -28.52 4.92 61.78
C GLN A 130 -27.84 3.71 61.11
N PRO A 131 -28.32 2.45 61.25
CA PRO A 131 -27.67 1.30 60.62
C PRO A 131 -27.82 1.28 59.10
N VAL A 132 -28.92 1.85 58.58
CA VAL A 132 -29.17 1.92 57.13
C VAL A 132 -28.34 3.02 56.51
N GLU A 133 -28.17 4.14 57.21
CA GLU A 133 -27.36 5.27 56.74
C GLU A 133 -25.86 4.94 56.74
N GLU A 134 -25.37 4.21 57.75
CA GLU A 134 -24.00 3.65 57.77
C GLU A 134 -23.76 2.67 56.61
N VAL A 135 -24.70 1.76 56.34
CA VAL A 135 -24.60 0.83 55.20
C VAL A 135 -24.64 1.57 53.86
N LEU A 136 -25.43 2.64 53.74
CA LEU A 136 -25.46 3.48 52.54
C LEU A 136 -24.16 4.27 52.34
N GLU A 137 -23.57 4.80 53.41
CA GLU A 137 -22.26 5.45 53.37
C GLU A 137 -21.15 4.44 52.99
N GLU A 138 -21.17 3.23 53.54
CA GLU A 138 -20.25 2.16 53.14
C GLU A 138 -20.39 1.76 51.68
N LEU A 139 -21.62 1.63 51.18
CA LEU A 139 -21.89 1.32 49.77
C LEU A 139 -21.43 2.46 48.86
N ARG A 140 -21.63 3.72 49.25
CA ARG A 140 -21.10 4.88 48.53
C ARG A 140 -19.58 4.90 48.52
N ALA A 141 -18.93 4.56 49.64
CA ALA A 141 -17.48 4.47 49.74
C ALA A 141 -16.92 3.35 48.85
N LYS A 142 -17.53 2.16 48.88
CA LYS A 142 -17.19 1.03 48.00
C LYS A 142 -17.41 1.37 46.52
N LEU A 143 -18.47 2.09 46.19
CA LEU A 143 -18.75 2.53 44.81
C LEU A 143 -17.71 3.54 44.34
N LYS A 144 -17.34 4.53 45.16
CA LYS A 144 -16.25 5.47 44.84
C LYS A 144 -14.90 4.78 44.68
N TRP A 145 -14.58 3.82 45.56
CA TRP A 145 -13.34 3.05 45.48
C TRP A 145 -13.28 2.19 44.22
N THR A 146 -14.33 1.41 43.93
CA THR A 146 -14.40 0.59 42.71
C THR A 146 -14.37 1.43 41.44
N GLN A 147 -15.00 2.61 41.45
CA GLN A 147 -14.94 3.56 40.34
C GLN A 147 -13.51 4.09 40.13
N GLY A 148 -12.82 4.47 41.20
CA GLY A 148 -11.42 4.91 41.15
C GLY A 148 -10.47 3.81 40.66
N GLU A 149 -10.69 2.57 41.08
CA GLU A 149 -9.88 1.43 40.60
C GLU A 149 -10.13 1.12 39.12
N LEU A 150 -11.37 1.23 38.65
CA LEU A 150 -11.70 1.09 37.23
C LEU A 150 -11.07 2.21 36.39
N GLU A 151 -11.05 3.45 36.89
CA GLU A 151 -10.39 4.58 36.25
C GLU A 151 -8.87 4.39 36.19
N ALA A 152 -8.25 3.93 37.28
CA ALA A 152 -6.82 3.58 37.31
C ALA A 152 -6.48 2.45 36.33
N GLN A 153 -7.34 1.42 36.21
CA GLN A 153 -7.15 0.33 35.25
C GLN A 153 -7.22 0.83 33.80
N ARG A 154 -8.18 1.72 33.49
CA ARG A 154 -8.29 2.37 32.17
C ARG A 154 -7.08 3.25 31.86
N GLU A 155 -6.52 3.93 32.86
CA GLU A 155 -5.29 4.72 32.71
C GLU A 155 -4.08 3.84 32.43
N ALA A 156 -3.91 2.76 33.18
CA ALA A 156 -2.84 1.80 32.95
C ALA A 156 -2.94 1.14 31.57
N GLU A 157 -4.15 0.83 31.10
CA GLU A 157 -4.36 0.30 29.76
C GLU A 157 -4.04 1.32 28.66
N ARG A 158 -4.46 2.59 28.82
CA ARG A 158 -4.06 3.68 27.91
C ARG A 158 -2.53 3.83 27.85
N GLN A 159 -1.85 3.76 28.99
CA GLN A 159 -0.39 3.82 29.03
C GLN A 159 0.27 2.64 28.31
N ARG A 160 -0.23 1.41 28.51
CA ARG A 160 0.25 0.24 27.78
C ARG A 160 0.08 0.38 26.27
N GLN A 161 -1.10 0.83 25.82
CA GLN A 161 -1.37 1.06 24.40
C GLN A 161 -0.41 2.10 23.80
N LEU A 162 -0.11 3.18 24.52
CA LEU A 162 0.86 4.18 24.07
C LEU A 162 2.29 3.62 24.00
N GLN A 163 2.69 2.80 24.97
CA GLN A 163 3.99 2.13 24.94
C GLN A 163 4.11 1.14 23.78
N GLU A 164 3.07 0.34 23.53
CA GLU A 164 3.02 -0.59 22.38
C GLU A 164 3.06 0.16 21.04
N ALA A 165 2.35 1.29 20.93
CA ALA A 165 2.38 2.16 19.75
C ALA A 165 3.79 2.75 19.52
N GLU A 166 4.49 3.15 20.58
CA GLU A 166 5.86 3.67 20.43
C GLU A 166 6.86 2.55 20.07
N ILE A 167 6.72 1.35 20.65
CA ILE A 167 7.55 0.19 20.30
C ILE A 167 7.33 -0.21 18.83
N THR A 168 6.08 -0.24 18.36
CA THR A 168 5.77 -0.56 16.95
C THR A 168 6.32 0.50 16.01
N ARG A 169 6.13 1.79 16.33
CA ARG A 169 6.74 2.89 15.59
C ARG A 169 8.26 2.79 15.54
N GLN A 170 8.90 2.42 16.64
CA GLN A 170 10.36 2.27 16.69
C GLN A 170 10.84 1.12 15.80
N LYS A 171 10.16 -0.03 15.82
CA LYS A 171 10.43 -1.16 14.93
C LYS A 171 10.25 -0.80 13.46
N GLU A 172 9.23 0.00 13.13
CA GLU A 172 9.04 0.51 11.76
C GLU A 172 10.18 1.43 11.31
N ILE A 173 10.65 2.29 12.21
CA ILE A 173 11.80 3.17 11.93
C ILE A 173 13.06 2.34 11.71
N GLU A 174 13.31 1.32 12.53
CA GLU A 174 14.47 0.42 12.41
C GLU A 174 14.41 -0.38 11.12
N ALA A 175 13.28 -1.03 10.81
CA ALA A 175 13.10 -1.76 9.56
C ALA A 175 13.30 -0.86 8.32
N LYS A 176 12.86 0.40 8.40
CA LYS A 176 13.08 1.38 7.33
C LYS A 176 14.56 1.75 7.18
N LYS A 177 15.28 1.93 8.29
CA LYS A 177 16.74 2.19 8.27
C LYS A 177 17.49 1.01 7.67
N GLU A 178 17.19 -0.22 8.09
CA GLU A 178 17.81 -1.43 7.54
C GLU A 178 17.58 -1.55 6.02
N PHE A 179 16.36 -1.25 5.56
CA PHE A 179 16.04 -1.25 4.14
C PHE A 179 16.82 -0.18 3.37
N ASP A 180 16.95 1.03 3.92
CA ASP A 180 17.72 2.11 3.31
C ASP A 180 19.23 1.79 3.28
N GLU A 181 19.78 1.21 4.35
CA GLU A 181 21.17 0.73 4.39
C GLU A 181 21.42 -0.37 3.36
N TRP A 182 20.53 -1.35 3.25
CA TRP A 182 20.63 -2.39 2.23
C TRP A 182 20.62 -1.79 0.83
N LYS A 183 19.76 -0.82 0.58
CA LYS A 183 19.66 -0.11 -0.70
C LYS A 183 20.95 0.65 -1.05
N GLU A 184 21.59 1.29 -0.07
CA GLU A 184 22.90 1.92 -0.28
C GLU A 184 24.00 0.90 -0.53
N LYS A 185 24.02 -0.22 0.20
CA LYS A 185 24.98 -1.31 -0.03
C LYS A 185 24.85 -1.86 -1.45
N GLU A 186 23.63 -2.06 -1.92
CA GLU A 186 23.39 -2.56 -3.28
C GLU A 186 23.81 -1.54 -4.35
N ARG A 187 23.51 -0.25 -4.13
CA ARG A 187 24.04 0.82 -4.99
C ARG A 187 25.57 0.82 -5.02
N ALA A 188 26.22 0.70 -3.87
CA ALA A 188 27.68 0.71 -3.78
C ALA A 188 28.30 -0.46 -4.56
N LYS A 189 27.75 -1.67 -4.45
CA LYS A 189 28.18 -2.82 -5.26
C LYS A 189 28.07 -2.56 -6.76
N LEU A 190 26.94 -2.00 -7.21
CA LEU A 190 26.76 -1.66 -8.63
C LEU A 190 27.79 -0.63 -9.11
N TYR A 191 28.09 0.39 -8.29
CA TYR A 191 29.15 1.35 -8.62
C TYR A 191 30.53 0.69 -8.67
N GLU A 192 30.82 -0.24 -7.75
CA GLU A 192 32.07 -1.00 -7.75
C GLU A 192 32.21 -1.87 -9.00
N GLU A 193 31.13 -2.54 -9.44
CA GLU A 193 31.09 -3.30 -10.69
C GLU A 193 31.29 -2.42 -11.92
N ILE A 194 30.64 -1.25 -11.96
CA ILE A 194 30.81 -0.27 -13.03
C ILE A 194 32.27 0.22 -13.08
N ASP A 195 32.90 0.48 -11.94
CA ASP A 195 34.29 0.93 -11.90
C ASP A 195 35.28 -0.18 -12.29
N LYS A 196 35.00 -1.45 -11.92
CA LYS A 196 35.76 -2.60 -12.42
C LYS A 196 35.67 -2.69 -13.94
N LEU A 197 34.47 -2.57 -14.52
CA LEU A 197 34.28 -2.57 -15.97
C LEU A 197 34.98 -1.39 -16.64
N ARG A 198 34.88 -0.18 -16.09
CA ARG A 198 35.59 1.01 -16.58
C ARG A 198 37.10 0.79 -16.61
N LYS A 199 37.66 0.17 -15.57
CA LYS A 199 39.08 -0.16 -15.50
C LYS A 199 39.48 -1.16 -16.58
N LEU A 200 38.71 -2.24 -16.75
CA LEU A 200 38.94 -3.21 -17.83
C LEU A 200 38.92 -2.55 -19.21
N PHE A 201 37.91 -1.72 -19.49
CA PHE A 201 37.85 -0.97 -20.75
C PHE A 201 39.06 -0.04 -20.91
N TRP A 202 39.47 0.67 -19.86
CA TRP A 202 40.61 1.57 -19.91
C TRP A 202 41.93 0.85 -20.21
N ASP A 203 42.14 -0.33 -19.61
CA ASP A 203 43.32 -1.16 -19.84
C ASP A 203 43.32 -1.72 -21.27
N GLU A 204 42.16 -2.15 -21.80
CA GLU A 204 42.02 -2.53 -23.20
C GLU A 204 42.31 -1.37 -24.16
N PHE A 205 41.78 -0.17 -23.88
CA PHE A 205 42.05 1.03 -24.68
C PHE A 205 43.54 1.36 -24.71
N LYS A 206 44.25 1.25 -23.57
CA LYS A 206 45.70 1.43 -23.52
C LYS A 206 46.45 0.40 -24.34
N SER A 207 46.05 -0.87 -24.26
CA SER A 207 46.68 -1.94 -25.05
C SER A 207 46.46 -1.74 -26.54
N VAL A 208 45.29 -1.28 -26.97
CA VAL A 208 45.01 -0.95 -28.38
C VAL A 208 45.82 0.27 -28.82
N ALA A 209 45.93 1.31 -27.99
CA ALA A 209 46.71 2.49 -28.30
C ALA A 209 48.21 2.16 -28.48
N SER A 210 48.79 1.33 -27.61
CA SER A 210 50.18 0.89 -27.75
C SER A 210 50.38 0.00 -28.98
N HIS A 211 49.41 -0.86 -29.29
CA HIS A 211 49.45 -1.66 -30.52
C HIS A 211 49.38 -0.80 -31.78
N ASN A 212 48.51 0.21 -31.81
CA ASN A 212 48.40 1.16 -32.92
C ASN A 212 49.70 1.96 -33.10
N SER A 213 50.29 2.47 -32.01
CA SER A 213 51.56 3.19 -32.08
C SER A 213 52.69 2.31 -32.63
N ALA A 214 52.75 1.03 -32.22
CA ALA A 214 53.74 0.08 -32.75
C ALA A 214 53.52 -0.25 -34.24
N LEU A 215 52.27 -0.26 -34.70
CA LEU A 215 51.93 -0.44 -36.11
C LEU A 215 52.28 0.81 -36.93
N GLU A 216 52.03 2.01 -36.40
CA GLU A 216 52.42 3.28 -37.03
C GLU A 216 53.94 3.41 -37.17
N GLU A 217 54.70 3.04 -36.13
CA GLU A 217 56.16 3.03 -36.18
C GLU A 217 56.68 2.08 -37.27
N LYS A 218 56.13 0.86 -37.36
CA LYS A 218 56.47 -0.09 -38.44
C LYS A 218 56.14 0.46 -39.83
N LEU A 219 54.99 1.13 -39.99
CA LEU A 219 54.63 1.78 -41.24
C LEU A 219 55.60 2.91 -41.61
N GLN A 220 56.04 3.69 -40.63
CA GLN A 220 56.97 4.79 -40.85
C GLN A 220 58.38 4.29 -41.23
N VAL A 221 58.84 3.18 -40.62
CA VAL A 221 60.10 2.51 -41.00
C VAL A 221 60.03 1.96 -42.43
N LEU A 222 58.93 1.32 -42.81
CA LEU A 222 58.74 0.84 -44.19
C LEU A 222 58.71 2.00 -45.19
N GLN A 223 58.11 3.14 -44.84
CA GLN A 223 58.11 4.33 -45.67
C GLN A 223 59.49 4.98 -45.80
N SER A 224 60.28 5.05 -44.72
CA SER A 224 61.60 5.68 -44.74
C SER A 224 62.66 4.82 -45.46
N HIS A 225 62.53 3.49 -45.43
CA HIS A 225 63.38 2.59 -46.24
C HIS A 225 63.17 2.73 -47.76
N SER A 226 62.06 3.32 -48.20
CA SER A 226 61.79 3.52 -49.64
C SER A 226 62.55 4.69 -50.29
N VAL A 227 63.28 5.52 -49.50
CA VAL A 227 63.87 6.80 -49.96
C VAL A 227 65.41 6.81 -49.91
N VAL A 228 66.09 5.68 -49.75
CA VAL A 228 67.56 5.64 -49.81
C VAL A 228 68.02 5.52 -51.27
N GLU A 229 68.34 6.66 -51.90
CA GLU A 229 69.01 6.70 -53.20
C GLU A 229 70.45 6.19 -53.08
N SER A 230 70.79 5.16 -53.86
CA SER A 230 72.14 4.60 -53.94
C SER A 230 72.95 5.24 -55.09
N ASN A 231 74.18 5.67 -54.79
CA ASN A 231 75.08 6.36 -55.74
C ASN A 231 75.90 5.40 -56.63
N LEU A 232 75.40 4.21 -56.97
CA LEU A 232 76.17 3.21 -57.72
C LEU A 232 75.35 2.67 -58.90
N GLY A 233 75.89 2.88 -60.10
CA GLY A 233 75.18 2.70 -61.36
C GLY A 233 74.71 1.28 -61.69
N SER A 234 73.53 1.25 -62.34
CA SER A 234 72.95 0.26 -63.24
C SER A 234 73.46 -1.18 -63.14
N LEU A 235 72.99 -1.90 -62.11
CA LEU A 235 72.84 -3.35 -62.14
C LEU A 235 71.34 -3.68 -62.11
N ARG A 236 70.98 -4.75 -62.83
CA ARG A 236 69.63 -5.24 -63.11
C ARG A 236 68.74 -5.22 -61.85
N ASP A 237 67.56 -4.61 -61.99
CA ASP A 237 66.72 -4.08 -60.91
C ASP A 237 66.11 -5.12 -59.94
N GLU A 238 66.90 -5.70 -59.03
CA GLU A 238 66.33 -6.33 -57.81
C GLU A 238 65.55 -5.29 -56.97
N GLU A 239 65.93 -4.02 -57.04
CA GLU A 239 65.25 -2.88 -56.42
C GLU A 239 63.83 -2.66 -56.96
N SER A 240 63.50 -3.11 -58.18
CA SER A 240 62.14 -3.03 -58.73
C SER A 240 61.23 -4.14 -58.17
N GLU A 241 61.76 -5.35 -57.99
CA GLU A 241 61.06 -6.45 -57.33
C GLU A 241 60.90 -6.20 -55.83
N GLU A 242 61.90 -5.63 -55.18
CA GLU A 242 61.88 -5.31 -53.76
C GLU A 242 60.89 -4.17 -53.45
N ARG A 243 60.82 -3.13 -54.31
CA ARG A 243 59.75 -2.11 -54.27
C ARG A 243 58.36 -2.72 -54.47
N LEU A 244 58.22 -3.70 -55.37
CA LEU A 244 56.95 -4.39 -55.58
C LEU A 244 56.55 -5.20 -54.33
N ARG A 245 57.50 -5.90 -53.70
CA ARG A 245 57.27 -6.64 -52.44
C ARG A 245 56.89 -5.71 -51.30
N GLN A 246 57.58 -4.58 -51.13
CA GLN A 246 57.26 -3.58 -50.11
C GLN A 246 55.88 -2.95 -50.32
N THR A 247 55.50 -2.69 -51.58
CA THR A 247 54.17 -2.17 -51.91
C THR A 247 53.07 -3.19 -51.59
N GLN A 248 53.31 -4.47 -51.89
CA GLN A 248 52.42 -5.58 -51.51
C GLN A 248 52.31 -5.73 -49.99
N GLU A 249 53.42 -5.62 -49.25
CA GLU A 249 53.41 -5.70 -47.78
C GLU A 249 52.62 -4.55 -47.14
N LEU A 250 52.80 -3.32 -47.65
CA LEU A 250 52.01 -2.16 -47.21
C LEU A 250 50.52 -2.33 -47.53
N GLN A 251 50.20 -2.94 -48.67
CA GLN A 251 48.83 -3.24 -49.06
C GLN A 251 48.19 -4.27 -48.12
N VAL A 252 48.91 -5.35 -47.81
CA VAL A 252 48.46 -6.38 -46.85
C VAL A 252 48.28 -5.79 -45.44
N LEU A 253 49.16 -4.91 -44.98
CA LEU A 253 49.02 -4.24 -43.69
C LEU A 253 47.80 -3.32 -43.65
N ARG A 254 47.53 -2.59 -44.74
CA ARG A 254 46.34 -1.75 -44.88
C ARG A 254 45.05 -2.57 -44.85
N GLU A 255 45.01 -3.67 -45.58
CA GLU A 255 43.88 -4.60 -45.56
C GLU A 255 43.63 -5.18 -44.17
N LYS A 256 44.69 -5.56 -43.43
CA LYS A 256 44.57 -6.01 -42.03
C LYS A 256 43.97 -4.94 -41.12
N MET A 257 44.39 -3.68 -41.27
CA MET A 257 43.84 -2.56 -40.50
C MET A 257 42.35 -2.35 -40.81
N ASP A 258 41.97 -2.42 -42.09
CA ASP A 258 40.59 -2.28 -42.52
C ASP A 258 39.70 -3.43 -42.02
N ILE A 259 40.23 -4.66 -42.01
CA ILE A 259 39.55 -5.84 -41.44
C ILE A 259 39.34 -5.63 -39.93
N GLN A 260 40.38 -5.25 -39.18
CA GLN A 260 40.25 -4.99 -37.73
C GLN A 260 39.25 -3.87 -37.45
N LYS A 261 39.28 -2.78 -38.22
CA LYS A 261 38.32 -1.66 -38.09
C LYS A 261 36.89 -2.11 -38.38
N ALA A 262 36.70 -2.96 -39.38
CA ALA A 262 35.39 -3.55 -39.70
C ALA A 262 34.91 -4.51 -38.60
N GLU A 263 35.80 -5.33 -38.05
CA GLU A 263 35.49 -6.23 -36.92
C GLU A 263 35.09 -5.45 -35.66
N TRP A 264 35.82 -4.40 -35.29
CA TRP A 264 35.47 -3.54 -34.16
C TRP A 264 34.15 -2.82 -34.39
N LYS A 265 33.91 -2.32 -35.59
CA LYS A 265 32.62 -1.72 -35.96
C LYS A 265 31.48 -2.74 -35.85
N ARG A 266 31.72 -4.01 -36.21
CA ARG A 266 30.74 -5.10 -36.06
C ARG A 266 30.47 -5.42 -34.60
N LYS A 267 31.51 -5.60 -33.77
CA LYS A 267 31.39 -5.83 -32.32
C LYS A 267 30.64 -4.70 -31.62
N MET A 268 30.91 -3.45 -31.98
CA MET A 268 30.21 -2.30 -31.41
C MET A 268 28.72 -2.30 -31.76
N LYS A 269 28.37 -2.61 -33.01
CA LYS A 269 26.96 -2.76 -33.43
C LYS A 269 26.27 -3.92 -32.72
N GLU A 270 26.96 -5.04 -32.51
CA GLU A 270 26.42 -6.20 -31.79
C GLU A 270 26.14 -5.86 -30.31
N LEU A 271 27.08 -5.20 -29.63
CA LEU A 271 26.89 -4.73 -28.25
C LEU A 271 25.74 -3.72 -28.15
N GLN A 272 25.64 -2.77 -29.08
CA GLN A 272 24.51 -1.84 -29.14
C GLN A 272 23.18 -2.57 -29.35
N GLY A 273 23.15 -3.60 -30.21
CA GLY A 273 21.98 -4.45 -30.42
C GLY A 273 21.57 -5.22 -29.16
N LYS A 274 22.53 -5.83 -28.45
CA LYS A 274 22.30 -6.53 -27.19
C LYS A 274 21.74 -5.59 -26.11
N HIS A 275 22.32 -4.40 -25.97
CA HIS A 275 21.84 -3.42 -25.00
C HIS A 275 20.43 -2.90 -25.35
N ALA A 276 20.13 -2.69 -26.64
CA ALA A 276 18.79 -2.31 -27.09
C ALA A 276 17.76 -3.42 -26.79
N ALA A 277 18.10 -4.68 -27.05
CA ALA A 277 17.24 -5.82 -26.74
C ALA A 277 16.99 -5.96 -25.24
N GLN A 278 18.03 -5.87 -24.40
CA GLN A 278 17.89 -5.90 -22.93
C GLN A 278 17.01 -4.75 -22.42
N LYS A 279 17.16 -3.55 -22.98
CA LYS A 279 16.31 -2.41 -22.62
C LYS A 279 14.84 -2.68 -22.95
N GLN A 280 14.57 -3.26 -24.11
CA GLN A 280 13.21 -3.59 -24.55
C GLN A 280 12.59 -4.68 -23.65
N GLU A 281 13.32 -5.76 -23.37
CA GLU A 281 12.91 -6.82 -22.44
C GLU A 281 12.55 -6.25 -21.06
N LEU A 282 13.41 -5.39 -20.50
CA LEU A 282 13.15 -4.75 -19.21
C LEU A 282 11.93 -3.82 -19.25
N GLN A 283 11.67 -3.16 -20.38
CA GLN A 283 10.47 -2.34 -20.57
C GLN A 283 9.21 -3.21 -20.59
N GLU A 284 9.21 -4.30 -21.37
CA GLU A 284 8.10 -5.24 -21.46
C GLU A 284 7.79 -5.89 -20.10
N GLN A 285 8.81 -6.30 -19.35
CA GLN A 285 8.65 -6.79 -17.98
C GLN A 285 8.08 -5.72 -17.04
N ASN A 286 8.51 -4.46 -17.16
CA ASN A 286 7.95 -3.36 -16.37
C ASN A 286 6.46 -3.14 -16.68
N GLU A 287 6.08 -3.19 -17.95
CA GLU A 287 4.70 -3.04 -18.40
C GLU A 287 3.83 -4.19 -17.89
N MET A 288 4.34 -5.42 -17.98
CA MET A 288 3.67 -6.62 -17.45
C MET A 288 3.46 -6.53 -15.93
N LEU A 289 4.49 -6.13 -15.17
CA LEU A 289 4.37 -5.95 -13.72
C LEU A 289 3.38 -4.83 -13.36
N ARG A 290 3.38 -3.71 -14.09
CA ARG A 290 2.40 -2.63 -13.90
C ARG A 290 0.98 -3.09 -14.19
N ALA A 291 0.78 -3.88 -15.24
CA ALA A 291 -0.52 -4.45 -15.57
C ALA A 291 -1.01 -5.42 -14.47
N SER A 292 -0.13 -6.28 -13.97
CA SER A 292 -0.44 -7.20 -12.85
C SER A 292 -0.82 -6.42 -11.58
N LEU A 293 -0.02 -5.42 -11.20
CA LEU A 293 -0.30 -4.59 -10.03
C LEU A 293 -1.65 -3.86 -10.16
N SER A 294 -1.95 -3.31 -11.34
CA SER A 294 -3.23 -2.67 -11.61
C SER A 294 -4.40 -3.66 -11.52
N GLN A 295 -4.22 -4.89 -12.02
CA GLN A 295 -5.23 -5.93 -11.92
C GLN A 295 -5.49 -6.34 -10.46
N ASP A 296 -4.44 -6.50 -9.66
CA ASP A 296 -4.58 -6.86 -8.25
C ASP A 296 -5.23 -5.75 -7.43
N GLN A 297 -4.93 -4.49 -7.72
CA GLN A 297 -5.63 -3.34 -7.14
C GLN A 297 -7.13 -3.37 -7.48
N ARG A 298 -7.50 -3.66 -8.73
CA ARG A 298 -8.92 -3.78 -9.13
C ARG A 298 -9.61 -4.95 -8.41
N LYS A 299 -8.95 -6.10 -8.28
CA LYS A 299 -9.48 -7.26 -7.54
C LYS A 299 -9.68 -6.94 -6.05
N ALA A 300 -8.72 -6.24 -5.43
CA ALA A 300 -8.83 -5.81 -4.04
C ALA A 300 -9.98 -4.82 -3.84
N ALA A 301 -10.11 -3.82 -4.73
CA ALA A 301 -11.21 -2.86 -4.72
C ALA A 301 -12.58 -3.54 -4.91
N ALA A 302 -12.67 -4.52 -5.82
CA ALA A 302 -13.92 -5.28 -6.00
C ALA A 302 -14.27 -6.11 -4.75
N ARG A 303 -13.27 -6.65 -4.04
CA ARG A 303 -13.50 -7.37 -2.77
C ARG A 303 -13.97 -6.44 -1.67
N SER A 304 -13.34 -5.27 -1.50
CA SER A 304 -13.78 -4.28 -0.51
C SER A 304 -15.18 -3.77 -0.83
N GLN A 305 -15.49 -3.48 -2.09
CA GLN A 305 -16.83 -3.04 -2.50
C GLN A 305 -17.90 -4.08 -2.17
N ARG A 306 -17.62 -5.37 -2.40
CA ARG A 306 -18.54 -6.47 -2.03
C ARG A 306 -18.76 -6.55 -0.53
N GLN A 307 -17.72 -6.38 0.27
CA GLN A 307 -17.84 -6.35 1.74
C GLN A 307 -18.68 -5.16 2.21
N ILE A 308 -18.43 -3.96 1.67
CA ILE A 308 -19.21 -2.76 1.97
C ILE A 308 -20.69 -2.98 1.61
N SER A 309 -20.96 -3.52 0.42
CA SER A 309 -22.32 -3.78 -0.04
C SER A 309 -23.05 -4.81 0.84
N ALA A 310 -22.35 -5.86 1.27
CA ALA A 310 -22.89 -6.86 2.19
C ALA A 310 -23.23 -6.26 3.57
N LEU A 311 -22.35 -5.40 4.12
CA LEU A 311 -22.60 -4.70 5.38
C LEU A 311 -23.77 -3.72 5.25
N ARG A 312 -23.88 -2.99 4.14
CA ARG A 312 -25.02 -2.11 3.85
C ARG A 312 -26.34 -2.88 3.83
N ALA A 313 -26.38 -4.03 3.15
CA ALA A 313 -27.56 -4.89 3.13
C ALA A 313 -27.94 -5.39 4.53
N GLN A 314 -26.95 -5.75 5.36
CA GLN A 314 -27.19 -6.14 6.75
C GLN A 314 -27.75 -4.98 7.60
N LEU A 315 -27.24 -3.75 7.41
CA LEU A 315 -27.77 -2.57 8.09
C LEU A 315 -29.21 -2.25 7.66
N GLN A 316 -29.52 -2.37 6.36
CA GLN A 316 -30.89 -2.20 5.86
C GLN A 316 -31.84 -3.23 6.46
N GLU A 317 -31.41 -4.49 6.57
CA GLU A 317 -32.24 -5.54 7.18
C GLU A 317 -32.46 -5.28 8.68
N GLN A 318 -31.44 -4.81 9.40
CA GLN A 318 -31.62 -4.38 10.79
C GLN A 318 -32.58 -3.19 10.91
N ALA A 319 -32.49 -2.20 10.02
CA ALA A 319 -33.41 -1.07 10.00
C ALA A 319 -34.86 -1.51 9.77
N ARG A 320 -35.10 -2.45 8.84
CA ARG A 320 -36.44 -3.06 8.62
C ARG A 320 -36.95 -3.77 9.87
N LEU A 321 -36.11 -4.53 10.54
CA LEU A 321 -36.48 -5.21 11.78
C LEU A 321 -36.85 -4.19 12.88
N ILE A 322 -36.08 -3.11 13.03
CA ILE A 322 -36.38 -2.03 13.98
C ILE A 322 -37.73 -1.38 13.64
N ALA A 323 -37.96 -1.02 12.38
CA ALA A 323 -39.23 -0.44 11.94
C ALA A 323 -40.42 -1.37 12.23
N SER A 324 -40.28 -2.67 11.97
CA SER A 324 -41.34 -3.65 12.29
C SER A 324 -41.60 -3.79 13.79
N GLN A 325 -40.56 -3.69 14.62
CA GLN A 325 -40.70 -3.70 16.08
C GLN A 325 -41.36 -2.41 16.58
N GLU A 326 -41.01 -1.26 16.01
CA GLU A 326 -41.66 0.01 16.31
C GLU A 326 -43.15 -0.01 15.96
N GLU A 327 -43.52 -0.55 14.79
CA GLU A 327 -44.92 -0.73 14.39
C GLU A 327 -45.67 -1.68 15.34
N MET A 328 -45.04 -2.79 15.75
CA MET A 328 -45.60 -3.69 16.75
C MET A 328 -45.79 -3.00 18.11
N ILE A 329 -44.85 -2.15 18.53
CA ILE A 329 -44.98 -1.37 19.77
C ILE A 329 -46.14 -0.37 19.63
N GLN A 330 -46.25 0.34 18.50
CA GLN A 330 -47.32 1.29 18.24
C GLN A 330 -48.70 0.63 18.26
N THR A 331 -48.87 -0.51 17.59
CA THR A 331 -50.12 -1.28 17.58
C THR A 331 -50.51 -1.77 18.97
N MET A 332 -49.55 -2.24 19.77
CA MET A 332 -49.80 -2.66 21.16
C MET A 332 -50.08 -1.47 22.10
N SER A 333 -49.51 -0.30 21.83
CA SER A 333 -49.83 0.95 22.53
C SER A 333 -51.20 1.51 22.17
N LEU A 334 -51.65 1.37 20.91
CA LEU A 334 -52.99 1.75 20.46
C LEU A 334 -54.08 0.82 21.01
N ARG A 335 -53.80 -0.49 21.11
CA ARG A 335 -54.71 -1.47 21.72
C ARG A 335 -54.93 -1.24 23.23
N LYS A 336 -54.03 -0.51 23.89
CA LYS A 336 -54.22 -0.02 25.28
C LYS A 336 -55.04 1.27 25.38
N LYS A 337 -55.43 1.87 24.26
CA LYS A 337 -56.21 3.11 24.15
C LYS A 337 -57.52 2.93 23.36
N GLU A 338 -58.14 1.76 23.41
CA GLU A 338 -59.58 1.66 23.10
C GLU A 338 -60.39 2.12 24.32
N GLY A 339 -60.38 3.43 24.48
CA GLY A 339 -61.10 4.21 25.46
C GLY A 339 -61.05 5.66 25.00
N THR A 340 -62.05 6.03 24.19
CA THR A 340 -62.43 7.37 23.70
C THR A 340 -61.74 7.98 22.47
N CYS A 341 -62.61 8.14 21.46
CA CYS A 341 -62.74 9.22 20.47
C CYS A 341 -62.26 8.99 19.02
N GLU A 342 -63.25 9.15 18.13
CA GLU A 342 -63.28 9.01 16.68
C GLU A 342 -62.58 10.17 15.94
N GLY A 343 -62.07 9.83 14.75
CA GLY A 343 -62.15 10.71 13.58
C GLY A 343 -60.88 11.48 13.20
N LEU A 344 -60.18 11.01 12.17
CA LEU A 344 -60.13 11.69 10.86
C LEU A 344 -59.29 10.89 9.83
N LYS A 345 -59.79 10.92 8.60
CA LYS A 345 -59.35 10.15 7.42
C LYS A 345 -58.11 10.75 6.75
N ALA A 346 -57.24 9.84 6.31
CA ALA A 346 -56.48 9.77 5.06
C ALA A 346 -56.20 11.07 4.26
N VAL A 347 -54.90 11.35 4.08
CA VAL A 347 -54.32 11.63 2.74
C VAL A 347 -52.99 10.86 2.66
N VAL A 348 -52.94 9.93 1.71
CA VAL A 348 -51.75 9.27 1.21
C VAL A 348 -51.07 10.24 0.24
N THR A 349 -49.80 10.55 0.48
CA THR A 349 -48.87 10.95 -0.57
C THR A 349 -47.62 10.11 -0.41
N GLU A 350 -47.61 9.03 -1.17
CA GLU A 350 -46.42 8.31 -1.61
C GLU A 350 -45.48 9.31 -2.31
N GLU A 351 -44.39 9.69 -1.65
CA GLU A 351 -43.17 10.10 -2.35
C GLU A 351 -42.08 9.09 -1.98
N ASP A 352 -42.02 8.03 -2.79
CA ASP A 352 -40.84 7.22 -3.01
C ASP A 352 -39.68 8.14 -3.41
N SER A 353 -38.86 8.54 -2.43
CA SER A 353 -37.54 9.10 -2.68
C SER A 353 -36.53 8.03 -2.30
N SER A 354 -36.29 7.13 -3.25
CA SER A 354 -35.22 6.13 -3.21
C SER A 354 -33.86 6.83 -3.05
N GLU A 355 -33.36 6.85 -1.82
CA GLU A 355 -31.95 7.13 -1.51
C GLU A 355 -31.09 5.94 -1.97
N GLU A 356 -30.79 5.92 -3.27
CA GLU A 356 -29.77 5.05 -3.84
C GLU A 356 -28.36 5.66 -3.68
N ASP A 357 -27.49 4.85 -3.08
CA ASP A 357 -26.07 4.70 -3.42
C ASP A 357 -25.12 5.91 -3.29
N LEU A 358 -24.53 6.04 -2.10
CA LEU A 358 -23.26 6.73 -1.93
C LEU A 358 -22.10 5.73 -1.90
N GLU A 359 -21.59 5.35 -3.07
CA GLU A 359 -20.14 5.29 -3.31
C GLU A 359 -19.77 5.24 -4.80
N ASP A 360 -19.19 6.35 -5.24
CA ASP A 360 -18.06 6.47 -6.17
C ASP A 360 -18.25 6.02 -7.62
N SER A 361 -18.98 6.83 -8.38
CA SER A 361 -18.70 6.96 -9.82
C SER A 361 -18.26 8.39 -10.10
N ARG A 362 -17.04 8.55 -10.64
CA ARG A 362 -16.52 9.82 -11.19
C ARG A 362 -17.53 10.52 -12.11
N ASP A 363 -18.43 9.76 -12.74
CA ASP A 363 -19.53 10.27 -13.56
C ASP A 363 -20.60 11.01 -12.75
N GLY A 364 -20.96 10.54 -11.55
CA GLY A 364 -21.93 11.22 -10.68
C GLY A 364 -21.44 12.58 -10.23
N GLN A 365 -20.17 12.67 -9.80
CA GLN A 365 -19.55 13.95 -9.46
C GLN A 365 -19.40 14.88 -10.67
N GLN A 366 -19.08 14.34 -11.85
CA GLN A 366 -19.01 15.15 -13.08
C GLN A 366 -20.38 15.65 -13.53
N ASN A 367 -21.44 14.85 -13.36
CA ASN A 367 -22.82 15.23 -13.66
C ASN A 367 -23.34 16.30 -12.71
N VAL A 368 -23.03 16.20 -11.41
CA VAL A 368 -23.34 17.25 -10.42
C VAL A 368 -22.57 18.55 -10.75
N LEU A 369 -21.29 18.46 -11.08
CA LEU A 369 -20.50 19.64 -11.50
C LEU A 369 -21.01 20.24 -12.81
N ALA A 370 -21.48 19.43 -13.75
CA ALA A 370 -22.07 19.88 -15.00
C ALA A 370 -23.44 20.56 -14.77
N ALA A 371 -24.27 20.01 -13.88
CA ALA A 371 -25.55 20.61 -13.47
C ALA A 371 -25.35 21.95 -12.74
N LEU A 372 -24.34 22.04 -11.87
CA LEU A 372 -23.95 23.29 -11.19
C LEU A 372 -23.44 24.34 -12.18
N ARG A 373 -22.67 23.95 -13.20
CA ARG A 373 -22.21 24.86 -14.27
C ARG A 373 -23.35 25.39 -15.14
N ARG A 374 -24.42 24.61 -15.31
CA ARG A 374 -25.62 25.01 -16.07
C ARG A 374 -26.51 25.99 -15.30
N ASN A 375 -26.41 26.03 -13.96
CA ASN A 375 -27.19 26.92 -13.10
C ASN A 375 -26.32 27.96 -12.37
N PRO A 376 -26.08 29.13 -12.98
CA PRO A 376 -25.26 30.19 -12.37
C PRO A 376 -25.87 30.79 -11.10
N THR A 377 -27.17 30.63 -10.86
CA THR A 377 -27.87 31.05 -9.63
C THR A 377 -27.54 30.14 -8.45
N LEU A 378 -27.49 28.82 -8.64
CA LEU A 378 -27.05 27.86 -7.62
C LEU A 378 -25.59 28.10 -7.21
N LEU A 379 -24.70 28.35 -8.17
CA LEU A 379 -23.32 28.72 -7.86
C LEU A 379 -23.17 30.00 -7.04
N LYS A 380 -24.10 30.97 -7.20
CA LYS A 380 -24.14 32.17 -6.35
C LYS A 380 -24.60 31.84 -4.92
N GLN A 381 -25.45 30.84 -4.72
CA GLN A 381 -25.91 30.40 -3.39
C GLN A 381 -24.83 29.63 -2.62
N PHE A 382 -23.96 28.88 -3.31
CA PHE A 382 -22.82 28.20 -2.67
C PHE A 382 -21.61 29.11 -2.42
N ARG A 383 -21.60 30.33 -2.97
CA ARG A 383 -20.47 31.25 -2.83
C ARG A 383 -20.12 31.55 -1.38
N PRO A 384 -21.06 31.90 -0.48
CA PRO A 384 -20.75 32.17 0.92
C PRO A 384 -20.10 30.96 1.60
N ILE A 385 -20.61 29.75 1.34
CA ILE A 385 -20.07 28.51 1.92
C ILE A 385 -18.62 28.26 1.44
N LEU A 386 -18.35 28.51 0.16
CA LEU A 386 -17.00 28.37 -0.40
C LEU A 386 -16.03 29.44 0.13
N GLU A 387 -16.53 30.65 0.36
CA GLU A 387 -15.78 31.75 1.00
C GLU A 387 -15.46 31.40 2.45
N ASP A 388 -16.44 30.94 3.24
CA ASP A 388 -16.25 30.50 4.63
C ASP A 388 -15.25 29.34 4.72
N THR A 389 -15.37 28.33 3.84
CA THR A 389 -14.45 27.18 3.80
C THR A 389 -13.03 27.62 3.44
N LEU A 390 -12.90 28.61 2.54
CA LEU A 390 -11.61 29.17 2.17
C LEU A 390 -11.01 29.95 3.34
N GLU A 391 -11.81 30.73 4.05
CA GLU A 391 -11.41 31.48 5.24
C GLU A 391 -10.92 30.55 6.36
N GLU A 392 -11.69 29.50 6.69
CA GLU A 392 -11.27 28.47 7.65
C GLU A 392 -9.95 27.82 7.24
N LYS A 393 -9.76 27.58 5.94
CA LYS A 393 -8.51 27.00 5.44
C LYS A 393 -7.35 27.97 5.58
N LEU A 394 -7.55 29.26 5.34
CA LEU A 394 -6.56 30.31 5.54
C LEU A 394 -6.21 30.48 7.02
N GLU A 395 -7.19 30.41 7.92
CA GLU A 395 -7.00 30.43 9.37
C GLU A 395 -6.19 29.22 9.85
N SER A 396 -6.48 28.02 9.34
CA SER A 396 -5.69 26.82 9.64
C SER A 396 -4.23 26.92 9.20
N MET A 397 -3.94 27.82 8.26
CA MET A 397 -2.59 28.14 7.78
C MET A 397 -2.00 29.40 8.44
N GLY A 398 -2.68 29.98 9.43
CA GLY A 398 -2.19 31.12 10.21
C GLY A 398 -2.51 32.51 9.65
N ILE A 399 -3.44 32.60 8.69
CA ILE A 399 -3.94 33.89 8.17
C ILE A 399 -5.28 34.20 8.83
N LYS A 400 -5.38 35.31 9.56
CA LYS A 400 -6.62 35.74 10.22
C LYS A 400 -7.67 36.20 9.18
N ARG A 401 -8.97 35.98 9.46
CA ARG A 401 -10.10 36.41 8.59
C ARG A 401 -10.03 37.86 8.12
N ASP A 402 -9.64 38.78 9.00
CA ASP A 402 -9.61 40.22 8.70
C ASP A 402 -8.28 40.71 8.09
N ALA A 403 -7.37 39.80 7.72
CA ALA A 403 -6.05 40.17 7.22
C ALA A 403 -6.12 40.77 5.82
N LYS A 404 -5.88 42.09 5.71
CA LYS A 404 -5.80 42.80 4.41
C LYS A 404 -4.53 42.49 3.61
N GLY A 405 -3.58 41.73 4.18
CA GLY A 405 -2.33 41.33 3.55
C GLY A 405 -1.49 40.39 4.40
N ILE A 406 -0.53 39.72 3.78
CA ILE A 406 0.42 38.81 4.44
C ILE A 406 1.85 39.31 4.22
N SER A 407 2.72 39.07 5.21
CA SER A 407 4.13 39.43 5.09
C SER A 407 4.82 38.57 4.02
N ILE A 408 5.89 39.09 3.39
CA ILE A 408 6.68 38.34 2.39
C ILE A 408 7.29 37.07 3.00
N GLN A 409 7.66 37.10 4.28
CA GLN A 409 8.19 35.94 4.99
C GLN A 409 7.11 34.86 5.20
N THR A 410 5.91 35.27 5.61
CA THR A 410 4.74 34.39 5.74
C THR A 410 4.34 33.80 4.39
N LEU A 411 4.36 34.60 3.31
CA LEU A 411 4.10 34.13 1.95
C LEU A 411 5.08 33.03 1.53
N ARG A 412 6.40 33.25 1.70
CA ARG A 412 7.42 32.23 1.36
C ARG A 412 7.25 30.94 2.16
N HIS A 413 6.91 31.05 3.43
CA HIS A 413 6.63 29.89 4.29
C HIS A 413 5.38 29.13 3.82
N LEU A 414 4.30 29.83 3.50
CA LEU A 414 3.08 29.22 2.99
C LEU A 414 3.27 28.61 1.60
N GLU A 415 4.08 29.22 0.74
CA GLU A 415 4.43 28.66 -0.56
C GLU A 415 5.17 27.32 -0.43
N SER A 416 6.10 27.20 0.52
CA SER A 416 6.82 25.94 0.76
C SER A 416 5.87 24.88 1.34
N LEU A 417 5.01 25.24 2.29
CA LEU A 417 3.99 24.35 2.85
C LEU A 417 2.96 23.88 1.81
N LEU A 418 2.54 24.76 0.92
CA LEU A 418 1.65 24.40 -0.18
C LEU A 418 2.35 23.50 -1.20
N ARG A 419 3.64 23.71 -1.48
CA ARG A 419 4.43 22.83 -2.36
C ARG A 419 4.48 21.40 -1.80
N THR A 420 4.77 21.23 -0.51
CA THR A 420 4.81 19.90 0.11
C THR A 420 3.44 19.22 0.12
N GLN A 421 2.36 19.93 0.45
CA GLN A 421 1.00 19.39 0.36
C GLN A 421 0.61 18.98 -1.07
N ARG A 422 1.02 19.76 -2.07
CA ARG A 422 0.77 19.46 -3.48
C ARG A 422 1.54 18.22 -3.93
N GLU A 423 2.78 18.06 -3.51
CA GLU A 423 3.59 16.86 -3.80
C GLU A 423 2.99 15.62 -3.14
N GLN A 424 2.54 15.72 -1.89
CA GLN A 424 1.84 14.63 -1.22
C GLN A 424 0.55 14.23 -1.94
N LYS A 425 -0.25 15.20 -2.41
CA LYS A 425 -1.45 14.93 -3.22
C LYS A 425 -1.10 14.34 -4.58
N ALA A 426 -0.05 14.81 -5.25
CA ALA A 426 0.41 14.27 -6.53
C ALA A 426 0.86 12.80 -6.41
N ARG A 427 1.46 12.41 -5.27
CA ARG A 427 1.81 11.01 -4.99
C ARG A 427 0.58 10.11 -4.85
N ARG A 428 -0.53 10.64 -4.33
CA ARG A 428 -1.79 9.90 -4.15
C ARG A 428 -2.65 9.88 -5.41
N PHE A 429 -2.58 10.92 -6.24
CA PHE A 429 -3.43 11.11 -7.41
C PHE A 429 -2.59 11.45 -8.65
N SER A 430 -2.45 10.49 -9.57
CA SER A 430 -1.65 10.63 -10.79
C SER A 430 -2.13 11.76 -11.71
N GLU A 431 -3.44 12.02 -11.76
CA GLU A 431 -4.03 13.07 -12.59
C GLU A 431 -3.91 14.49 -11.99
N PHE A 432 -3.53 14.62 -10.72
CA PHE A 432 -3.55 15.88 -9.98
C PHE A 432 -2.76 17.01 -10.66
N LEU A 433 -1.57 16.70 -11.16
CA LEU A 433 -0.71 17.68 -11.83
C LEU A 433 -1.36 18.17 -13.14
N SER A 434 -1.90 17.25 -13.94
CA SER A 434 -2.57 17.58 -15.20
C SER A 434 -3.84 18.41 -15.00
N LEU A 435 -4.64 18.08 -13.98
CA LEU A 435 -5.85 18.82 -13.63
C LEU A 435 -5.51 20.22 -13.15
N ARG A 436 -4.49 20.35 -12.31
CA ARG A 436 -4.02 21.64 -11.80
C ARG A 436 -3.51 22.54 -12.92
N GLU A 437 -2.75 22.00 -13.86
CA GLU A 437 -2.26 22.76 -15.01
C GLU A 437 -3.43 23.29 -15.86
N LYS A 438 -4.45 22.45 -16.11
CA LYS A 438 -5.69 22.87 -16.80
C LYS A 438 -6.41 23.99 -16.03
N LEU A 439 -6.58 23.86 -14.71
CA LEU A 439 -7.23 24.87 -13.87
C LEU A 439 -6.45 26.19 -13.83
N VAL A 440 -5.11 26.14 -13.78
CA VAL A 440 -4.26 27.34 -13.83
C VAL A 440 -4.39 28.04 -15.19
N LYS A 441 -4.40 27.29 -16.30
CA LYS A 441 -4.62 27.84 -17.64
C LYS A 441 -6.00 28.49 -17.76
N GLU A 442 -7.05 27.84 -17.27
CA GLU A 442 -8.42 28.38 -17.27
C GLU A 442 -8.53 29.65 -16.42
N ALA A 443 -8.00 29.63 -15.19
CA ALA A 443 -8.02 30.79 -14.31
C ALA A 443 -7.26 31.99 -14.91
N THR A 444 -6.07 31.75 -15.47
CA THR A 444 -5.29 32.81 -16.12
C THR A 444 -5.98 33.34 -17.39
N SER A 445 -6.67 32.50 -18.16
CA SER A 445 -7.47 32.94 -19.30
C SER A 445 -8.63 33.84 -18.87
N ARG A 446 -9.38 33.44 -17.82
CA ARG A 446 -10.50 34.24 -17.28
C ARG A 446 -10.06 35.58 -16.71
N VAL A 447 -8.91 35.63 -16.06
CA VAL A 447 -8.33 36.90 -15.58
C VAL A 447 -8.00 37.82 -16.75
N LYS A 448 -7.37 37.29 -17.82
CA LYS A 448 -7.08 38.05 -19.03
C LYS A 448 -8.34 38.54 -19.74
N GLU A 449 -9.39 37.72 -19.81
CA GLU A 449 -10.69 38.12 -20.36
C GLU A 449 -11.38 39.20 -19.51
N GLY A 450 -11.33 39.07 -18.18
CA GLY A 450 -11.87 40.07 -17.26
C GLY A 450 -11.12 41.41 -17.32
N GLN A 451 -9.80 41.38 -17.57
CA GLN A 451 -8.97 42.56 -17.80
C GLN A 451 -9.21 43.21 -19.17
N ARG A 452 -9.69 42.46 -20.16
CA ARG A 452 -10.08 42.99 -21.48
C ARG A 452 -11.50 43.57 -21.51
N LYS A 453 -12.34 43.19 -20.55
CA LYS A 453 -13.74 43.66 -20.39
C LYS A 453 -13.89 44.83 -19.42
N ARG A 454 -12.80 45.20 -18.73
CA ARG A 454 -12.64 46.46 -17.99
C ARG A 454 -11.87 47.42 -18.88
#